data_AF-A0A5C6G5X1-F1
#
_entry.id   AF-A0A5C6G5X1-F1
#
_cell.length_a   1.000
_cell.length_b   1.000
_cell.length_c   1.000
_cell.angle_alpha   90.00
_cell.angle_beta   90.00
_cell.angle_gamma   90.00
#
_symmetry.space_group_name_H-M   'P 1'
#
loop_
_entity.id
_entity.type
_entity.pdbx_description
1 polymer ?
#
loop_
_entity_poly.entity_id
_entity_poly.type
_entity_poly.pdbx_seq_one_letter_code
_entity_poly.pdbx_strand_id
1 'polypeptide(L)'
;MTGHYKLNVEESEDSHLSYFFDFALVCTAMTFMYHAVTFSWTFTHLYYPEPNEVEGRAERWIIKTMSLPQNMASQRKQFYFSMFYIGTTVFCFMNSTIYWFITRQHDGDGAAIVATRVAADVVGASVNMSSAVSIPDAPFSDLFGEGWFPAFITIHLNAINSCIMIIETCFFNSIKKPQAIGSSIIGTMVLAGLYLVWGAMGKSVCGNYPFFWMDEEQVGSKEAVSVYCVGFILLAPMMFTLMQGFVGIRESLTKRSDSRGANETLDS
;
A
#
# COMPACT_ATOMS: atom_id res chain seq x y z
N MET A 1 -20.00 -5.54 -13.16
CA MET A 1 -20.57 -4.21 -12.91
C MET A 1 -20.63 -4.05 -11.40
N THR A 2 -19.52 -3.66 -10.79
CA THR A 2 -19.40 -3.51 -9.34
C THR A 2 -19.65 -2.05 -9.01
N GLY A 3 -20.93 -1.74 -8.84
CA GLY A 3 -21.44 -0.44 -8.46
C GLY A 3 -22.59 -0.66 -7.50
N HIS A 4 -22.34 -0.41 -6.22
CA HIS A 4 -23.38 -0.07 -5.26
C HIS A 4 -22.94 1.20 -4.53
N TYR A 5 -22.75 2.27 -5.30
CA TYR A 5 -23.15 3.59 -4.82
C TYR A 5 -24.69 3.64 -4.89
N LYS A 6 -25.29 4.38 -3.98
CA LYS A 6 -26.75 4.51 -3.78
C LYS A 6 -27.56 4.52 -5.09
N LEU A 7 -28.35 3.47 -5.33
CA LEU A 7 -29.29 3.35 -6.47
C LEU A 7 -30.50 4.31 -6.43
N ASN A 8 -30.50 5.32 -5.56
CA ASN A 8 -31.52 6.37 -5.52
C ASN A 8 -30.93 7.78 -5.62
N VAL A 9 -29.67 7.90 -6.05
CA VAL A 9 -29.09 9.18 -6.43
C VAL A 9 -28.69 9.04 -7.90
N GLU A 10 -29.25 9.93 -8.71
CA GLU A 10 -29.13 10.02 -10.16
C GLU A 10 -27.74 9.63 -10.69
N GLU A 11 -27.71 8.98 -11.87
CA GLU A 11 -26.49 8.77 -12.66
C GLU A 11 -25.70 10.08 -12.79
N SER A 12 -24.84 10.36 -11.83
CA SER A 12 -23.84 11.41 -11.97
C SER A 12 -22.80 10.82 -12.88
N GLU A 13 -22.57 11.47 -14.03
CA GLU A 13 -21.47 11.18 -14.95
C GLU A 13 -20.15 11.23 -14.17
N ASP A 14 -19.75 10.13 -13.55
CA ASP A 14 -18.48 10.02 -12.83
C ASP A 14 -17.38 10.26 -13.86
N SER A 15 -16.73 11.43 -13.74
CA SER A 15 -15.64 11.81 -14.62
C SER A 15 -14.56 10.73 -14.53
N HIS A 16 -14.14 10.16 -15.66
CA HIS A 16 -13.09 9.14 -15.74
C HIS A 16 -11.79 9.58 -15.04
N LEU A 17 -11.65 10.87 -14.76
CA LEU A 17 -10.54 11.45 -14.00
C LEU A 17 -10.55 11.07 -12.50
N SER A 18 -11.68 10.64 -11.94
CA SER A 18 -11.80 10.23 -10.53
C SER A 18 -10.84 9.10 -10.19
N TYR A 19 -10.59 8.18 -11.14
CA TYR A 19 -9.64 7.09 -11.02
C TYR A 19 -8.18 7.54 -10.78
N PHE A 20 -7.79 8.76 -11.17
CA PHE A 20 -6.44 9.28 -10.88
C PHE A 20 -6.25 9.67 -9.41
N PHE A 21 -7.34 9.84 -8.67
CA PHE A 21 -7.32 10.22 -7.27
C PHE A 21 -7.55 9.02 -6.35
N ASP A 22 -7.92 7.85 -6.90
CA ASP A 22 -8.12 6.63 -6.15
C ASP A 22 -6.80 6.10 -5.54
N PHE A 23 -6.83 5.77 -4.25
CA PHE A 23 -5.62 5.37 -3.53
C PHE A 23 -5.02 4.07 -4.06
N ALA A 24 -5.88 3.11 -4.38
CA ALA A 24 -5.45 1.79 -4.79
C ALA A 24 -4.84 1.81 -6.20
N LEU A 25 -5.39 2.65 -7.08
CA LEU A 25 -4.80 2.93 -8.39
C LEU A 25 -3.47 3.68 -8.28
N VAL A 26 -3.35 4.66 -7.39
CA VAL A 26 -2.06 5.32 -7.10
C VAL A 26 -1.02 4.30 -6.60
N CYS A 27 -1.40 3.41 -5.67
CA CYS A 27 -0.52 2.34 -5.19
C CYS A 27 -0.09 1.40 -6.34
N THR A 28 -1.02 1.04 -7.22
CA THR A 28 -0.73 0.21 -8.39
C THR A 28 0.24 0.90 -9.34
N ALA A 29 0.01 2.19 -9.63
CA ALA A 29 0.90 2.99 -10.48
C ALA A 29 2.30 3.13 -9.88
N MET A 30 2.41 3.36 -8.56
CA MET A 30 3.70 3.43 -7.87
C MET A 30 4.43 2.08 -7.89
N THR A 31 3.72 0.97 -7.70
CA THR A 31 4.26 -0.39 -7.75
C THR A 31 4.76 -0.71 -9.16
N PHE A 32 3.96 -0.43 -10.17
CA PHE A 32 4.35 -0.58 -11.57
C PHE A 32 5.58 0.28 -11.91
N MET A 33 5.60 1.55 -11.50
CA MET A 33 6.73 2.45 -11.74
C MET A 33 8.00 1.95 -11.05
N TYR A 34 7.91 1.49 -9.81
CA TYR A 34 9.04 0.87 -9.10
C TYR A 34 9.60 -0.31 -9.89
N HIS A 35 8.76 -1.26 -10.29
CA HIS A 35 9.21 -2.42 -11.06
C HIS A 35 9.71 -2.07 -12.46
N ALA A 36 9.12 -1.07 -13.13
CA ALA A 36 9.61 -0.59 -14.42
C ALA A 36 11.03 -0.01 -14.29
N VAL A 37 11.29 0.77 -13.23
CA VAL A 37 12.62 1.31 -12.93
C VAL A 37 13.61 0.19 -12.62
N THR A 38 13.28 -0.73 -11.71
CA THR A 38 14.20 -1.81 -11.33
C THR A 38 14.43 -2.80 -12.48
N PHE A 39 13.41 -3.08 -13.29
CA PHE A 39 13.54 -3.85 -14.52
C PHE A 39 14.47 -3.16 -15.51
N SER A 40 14.30 -1.85 -15.75
CA SER A 40 15.17 -1.07 -16.65
C SER A 40 16.62 -1.13 -16.18
N TRP A 41 16.86 -0.97 -14.89
CA TRP A 41 18.20 -1.08 -14.31
C TRP A 41 18.79 -2.47 -14.43
N THR A 42 17.99 -3.52 -14.19
CA THR A 42 18.44 -4.91 -14.31
C THR A 42 18.77 -5.25 -15.76
N PHE A 43 17.91 -4.87 -16.70
CA PHE A 43 18.09 -5.09 -18.13
C PHE A 43 19.34 -4.38 -18.66
N THR A 44 19.49 -3.09 -18.34
CA THR A 44 20.66 -2.32 -18.78
C THR A 44 21.95 -2.83 -18.14
N HIS A 45 21.94 -3.24 -16.87
CA HIS A 45 23.13 -3.86 -16.26
C HIS A 45 23.52 -5.20 -16.90
N LEU A 46 22.54 -5.99 -17.36
CA LEU A 46 22.80 -7.31 -17.95
C LEU A 46 23.30 -7.21 -19.40
N TYR A 47 22.69 -6.34 -20.21
CA TYR A 47 22.96 -6.27 -21.65
C TYR A 47 23.87 -5.11 -22.06
N TYR A 48 23.94 -4.05 -21.25
CA TYR A 48 24.72 -2.84 -21.52
C TYR A 48 25.54 -2.42 -20.29
N PRO A 49 26.46 -3.28 -19.82
CA PRO A 49 27.23 -3.04 -18.59
C PRO A 49 28.06 -1.75 -18.66
N GLU A 50 28.44 -1.32 -19.86
CA GLU A 50 29.15 -0.07 -20.12
C GLU A 50 28.32 0.87 -21.01
N PRO A 51 27.41 1.68 -20.42
CA PRO A 51 26.53 2.60 -21.17
C PRO A 51 27.30 3.62 -22.03
N ASN A 52 28.57 3.87 -21.71
CA ASN A 52 29.43 4.82 -22.41
C ASN A 52 30.05 4.25 -23.70
N GLU A 53 30.01 2.93 -23.89
CA GLU A 53 30.54 2.27 -25.08
C GLU A 53 29.49 2.11 -26.20
N VAL A 54 28.21 2.33 -25.86
CA VAL A 54 27.10 2.30 -26.82
C VAL A 54 27.32 3.33 -27.93
N GLU A 55 27.22 2.86 -29.17
CA GLU A 55 27.28 3.66 -30.39
C GLU A 55 25.96 4.40 -30.62
N GLY A 56 26.02 5.63 -31.13
CA GLY A 56 24.81 6.43 -31.43
C GLY A 56 24.34 7.33 -30.28
N ARG A 57 23.94 8.56 -30.65
CA ARG A 57 23.57 9.62 -29.69
C ARG A 57 22.23 9.37 -28.99
N ALA A 58 21.25 8.85 -29.72
CA ALA A 58 19.91 8.58 -29.19
C ALA A 58 19.90 7.31 -28.33
N GLU A 59 20.52 6.22 -28.81
CA GLU A 59 20.62 4.96 -28.08
C GLU A 59 21.39 5.12 -26.76
N ARG A 60 22.55 5.79 -26.80
CA ARG A 60 23.30 6.14 -25.59
C ARG A 60 22.48 6.96 -24.60
N TRP A 61 21.65 7.90 -25.08
CA TRP A 61 20.80 8.71 -24.20
C TRP A 61 19.71 7.89 -23.53
N ILE A 62 19.05 7.00 -24.28
CA ILE A 62 18.02 6.09 -23.75
C ILE A 62 18.64 5.15 -22.70
N ILE A 63 19.74 4.47 -23.06
CA ILE A 63 20.41 3.52 -22.17
C ILE A 63 20.94 4.22 -20.92
N LYS A 64 21.53 5.42 -21.05
CA LYS A 64 22.00 6.18 -19.89
C LYS A 64 20.87 6.60 -18.95
N THR A 65 19.69 6.91 -19.49
CA THR A 65 18.51 7.27 -18.69
C THR A 65 17.90 6.05 -18.00
N MET A 66 17.88 4.91 -18.69
CA MET A 66 17.38 3.62 -18.19
C MET A 66 18.38 2.86 -17.33
N SER A 67 19.65 3.28 -17.29
CA SER A 67 20.70 2.69 -16.47
C SER A 67 20.70 3.24 -15.05
N LEU A 68 21.21 2.45 -14.11
CA LEU A 68 21.46 2.91 -12.75
C LEU A 68 22.32 4.19 -12.79
N PRO A 69 22.00 5.23 -12.01
CA PRO A 69 22.80 6.45 -11.99
C PRO A 69 24.27 6.14 -11.71
N GLN A 70 25.18 6.51 -12.62
CA GLN A 70 26.64 6.26 -12.49
C GLN A 70 27.26 6.77 -11.17
N ASN A 71 26.59 7.73 -10.50
CA ASN A 71 27.00 8.24 -9.19
C ASN A 71 25.95 7.90 -8.11
N MET A 72 25.75 6.60 -7.88
CA MET A 72 25.07 6.10 -6.68
C MET A 72 25.90 6.33 -5.40
N ALA A 73 27.14 6.81 -5.48
CA ALA A 73 27.91 7.23 -4.30
C ALA A 73 27.32 8.50 -3.63
N SER A 74 26.42 9.22 -4.29
CA SER A 74 25.70 10.34 -3.70
C SER A 74 24.60 9.86 -2.74
N GLN A 75 24.79 10.14 -1.44
CA GLN A 75 23.83 9.83 -0.37
C GLN A 75 22.42 10.35 -0.65
N ARG A 76 22.27 11.52 -1.29
CA ARG A 76 20.95 12.10 -1.59
C ARG A 76 20.18 11.29 -2.62
N LYS A 77 20.84 10.82 -3.69
CA LYS A 77 20.17 10.02 -4.74
C LYS A 77 19.75 8.65 -4.22
N GLN A 78 20.60 8.02 -3.42
CA GLN A 78 20.25 6.79 -2.70
C GLN A 78 19.04 7.03 -1.80
N PHE A 79 19.03 8.12 -1.02
CA PHE A 79 17.93 8.47 -0.14
C PHE A 79 16.60 8.61 -0.90
N TYR A 80 16.54 9.33 -2.02
CA TYR A 80 15.29 9.51 -2.77
C TYR A 80 14.76 8.19 -3.35
N PHE A 81 15.63 7.35 -3.90
CA PHE A 81 15.21 6.04 -4.41
C PHE A 81 14.71 5.14 -3.27
N SER A 82 15.42 5.12 -2.14
CA SER A 82 14.98 4.38 -0.95
C SER A 82 13.65 4.92 -0.41
N MET A 83 13.46 6.25 -0.36
CA MET A 83 12.19 6.86 0.03
C MET A 83 11.06 6.49 -0.91
N PHE A 84 11.30 6.44 -2.22
CA PHE A 84 10.29 6.01 -3.19
C PHE A 84 9.88 4.56 -2.94
N TYR A 85 10.85 3.64 -2.82
CA TYR A 85 10.58 2.24 -2.50
C TYR A 85 9.82 2.06 -1.17
N ILE A 86 10.27 2.76 -0.12
CA ILE A 86 9.63 2.76 1.20
C ILE A 86 8.19 3.28 1.08
N GLY A 87 8.00 4.42 0.41
CA GLY A 87 6.68 5.02 0.18
C GLY A 87 5.74 4.07 -0.55
N THR A 88 6.18 3.47 -1.66
CA THR A 88 5.40 2.49 -2.42
C THR A 88 5.00 1.30 -1.55
N THR A 89 5.95 0.71 -0.81
CA THR A 89 5.69 -0.44 0.06
C THR A 89 4.68 -0.10 1.15
N VAL A 90 4.90 1.01 1.83
CA VAL A 90 4.04 1.49 2.92
C VAL A 90 2.64 1.80 2.42
N PHE A 91 2.51 2.46 1.27
CA PHE A 91 1.22 2.78 0.68
C PHE A 91 0.45 1.52 0.28
N CYS A 92 1.11 0.51 -0.27
CA CYS A 92 0.47 -0.78 -0.54
C CYS A 92 -0.09 -1.41 0.74
N PHE A 93 0.71 -1.47 1.81
CA PHE A 93 0.26 -2.00 3.10
C PHE A 93 -0.88 -1.19 3.68
N MET A 94 -0.80 0.14 3.63
CA MET A 94 -1.90 1.03 4.01
C MET A 94 -3.16 0.72 3.21
N ASN A 95 -3.07 0.56 1.88
CA ASN A 95 -4.21 0.29 1.02
C ASN A 95 -4.90 -1.02 1.41
N SER A 96 -4.11 -2.09 1.61
CA SER A 96 -4.63 -3.35 2.13
C SER A 96 -5.28 -3.18 3.51
N THR A 97 -4.61 -2.54 4.46
CA THR A 97 -5.15 -2.36 5.81
C THR A 97 -6.45 -1.55 5.80
N ILE A 98 -6.49 -0.44 5.07
CA ILE A 98 -7.67 0.43 4.99
C ILE A 98 -8.83 -0.34 4.36
N TYR A 99 -8.60 -1.01 3.23
CA TYR A 99 -9.69 -1.73 2.57
C TYR A 99 -10.26 -2.85 3.45
N TRP A 100 -9.41 -3.75 3.95
CA TRP A 100 -9.87 -4.95 4.65
C TRP A 100 -10.43 -4.68 6.06
N PHE A 101 -9.92 -3.66 6.75
CA PHE A 101 -10.30 -3.37 8.14
C PHE A 101 -11.23 -2.16 8.30
N ILE A 102 -11.26 -1.22 7.35
CA ILE A 102 -12.05 0.01 7.45
C ILE A 102 -13.15 0.01 6.40
N THR A 103 -12.79 0.09 5.11
CA THR A 103 -13.77 0.28 4.02
C THR A 103 -14.74 -0.89 3.93
N ARG A 104 -14.24 -2.13 3.93
CA ARG A 104 -15.11 -3.31 3.86
C ARG A 104 -16.03 -3.45 5.08
N GLN A 105 -15.58 -3.04 6.27
CA GLN A 105 -16.42 -3.09 7.48
C GLN A 105 -17.49 -2.00 7.48
N HIS A 106 -17.24 -0.88 6.81
CA HIS A 106 -18.22 0.19 6.60
C HIS A 106 -19.29 -0.21 5.57
N ASP A 107 -18.89 -0.89 4.50
CA ASP A 107 -19.78 -1.24 3.39
C ASP A 107 -20.62 -2.51 3.65
N GLY A 108 -20.15 -3.41 4.53
CA GLY A 108 -20.97 -4.49 5.07
C GLY A 108 -21.61 -4.09 6.40
N ASP A 109 -22.62 -4.85 6.87
CA ASP A 109 -23.13 -4.80 8.26
C ASP A 109 -22.05 -5.09 9.34
N GLY A 110 -20.76 -5.19 8.97
CA GLY A 110 -19.61 -5.50 9.79
C GLY A 110 -19.21 -4.43 10.81
N ALA A 111 -19.60 -3.17 10.60
CA ALA A 111 -19.48 -2.14 11.64
C ALA A 111 -20.24 -2.53 12.92
N ALA A 112 -21.39 -3.20 12.77
CA ALA A 112 -22.12 -3.77 13.90
C ALA A 112 -21.35 -4.93 14.55
N ILE A 113 -20.66 -5.78 13.79
CA ILE A 113 -19.95 -6.96 14.31
C ILE A 113 -18.69 -6.59 15.10
N VAL A 114 -17.89 -5.62 14.64
CA VAL A 114 -16.68 -5.19 15.35
C VAL A 114 -17.02 -4.37 16.59
N ALA A 115 -18.00 -3.45 16.49
CA ALA A 115 -18.51 -2.73 17.65
C ALA A 115 -19.15 -3.67 18.69
N THR A 116 -19.88 -4.70 18.24
CA THR A 116 -20.46 -5.72 19.13
C THR A 116 -19.41 -6.59 19.79
N ARG A 117 -18.29 -6.91 19.11
CA ARG A 117 -17.20 -7.69 19.74
C ARG A 117 -16.42 -6.90 20.78
N VAL A 118 -16.11 -5.63 20.51
CA VAL A 118 -15.44 -4.76 21.48
C VAL A 118 -16.39 -4.44 22.65
N ALA A 119 -17.68 -4.22 22.39
CA ALA A 119 -18.68 -4.06 23.43
C ALA A 119 -18.92 -5.34 24.23
N ALA A 120 -18.88 -6.53 23.61
CA ALA A 120 -19.00 -7.81 24.32
C ALA A 120 -17.79 -8.11 25.21
N ASP A 121 -16.59 -7.68 24.80
CA ASP A 121 -15.36 -7.85 25.61
C ASP A 121 -15.30 -6.85 26.79
N VAL A 122 -15.90 -5.66 26.63
CA VAL A 122 -15.97 -4.61 27.67
C VAL A 122 -17.19 -4.77 28.58
N VAL A 123 -18.29 -5.37 28.11
CA VAL A 123 -19.58 -5.56 28.82
C VAL A 123 -19.82 -7.05 29.16
N GLY A 124 -18.75 -7.84 29.28
CA GLY A 124 -18.76 -9.25 29.69
C GLY A 124 -19.15 -9.51 31.15
N ALA A 125 -19.88 -8.60 31.80
CA ALA A 125 -20.52 -8.84 33.08
C ALA A 125 -21.88 -8.13 33.10
N SER A 126 -22.95 -8.92 32.94
CA SER A 126 -24.37 -8.54 33.06
C SER A 126 -24.93 -7.66 31.96
N VAL A 127 -25.70 -8.24 31.04
CA VAL A 127 -27.15 -8.04 30.91
C VAL A 127 -27.67 -9.07 29.89
N ASN A 128 -28.72 -9.78 30.28
CA ASN A 128 -29.45 -10.74 29.44
C ASN A 128 -30.26 -9.97 28.39
N MET A 129 -29.77 -9.87 27.16
CA MET A 129 -30.49 -9.21 26.06
C MET A 129 -30.98 -10.27 25.07
N SER A 130 -32.31 -10.44 25.03
CA SER A 130 -33.00 -11.16 23.97
C SER A 130 -32.85 -10.37 22.67
N SER A 131 -32.13 -10.93 21.71
CA SER A 131 -32.12 -10.44 20.33
C SER A 131 -32.01 -11.64 19.43
N ALA A 132 -32.89 -11.68 18.42
CA ALA A 132 -32.83 -12.63 17.33
C ALA A 132 -31.41 -12.60 16.77
N VAL A 133 -30.63 -13.64 17.08
CA VAL A 133 -29.30 -13.84 16.52
C VAL A 133 -29.51 -14.18 15.05
N SER A 134 -29.42 -13.19 14.18
CA SER A 134 -29.15 -13.43 12.76
C SER A 134 -27.85 -14.22 12.70
N ILE A 135 -27.94 -15.46 12.24
CA ILE A 135 -26.77 -16.29 11.97
C ILE A 135 -25.88 -15.47 11.04
N PRO A 136 -24.61 -15.19 11.39
CA PRO A 136 -23.73 -14.46 10.51
C PRO A 136 -23.65 -15.23 9.20
N ASP A 137 -23.94 -14.55 8.08
CA ASP A 137 -23.65 -15.12 6.77
C ASP A 137 -22.18 -15.58 6.76
N ALA A 138 -21.92 -16.71 6.08
CA ALA A 138 -20.61 -17.35 6.09
C ALA A 138 -19.48 -16.33 5.86
N PRO A 139 -18.32 -16.46 6.53
CA PRO A 139 -17.23 -15.51 6.35
C PRO A 139 -16.88 -15.41 4.87
N PHE A 140 -16.79 -14.18 4.34
CA PHE A 140 -16.53 -13.87 2.92
C PHE A 140 -17.69 -14.13 1.95
N SER A 141 -18.91 -14.40 2.43
CA SER A 141 -20.12 -14.47 1.60
C SER A 141 -20.38 -13.17 0.83
N ASP A 142 -20.06 -12.02 1.42
CA ASP A 142 -20.07 -10.69 0.80
C ASP A 142 -19.08 -10.56 -0.38
N LEU A 143 -17.95 -11.26 -0.34
CA LEU A 143 -16.94 -11.21 -1.40
C LEU A 143 -17.18 -12.20 -2.52
N PHE A 144 -17.59 -13.42 -2.18
CA PHE A 144 -17.75 -14.52 -3.14
C PHE A 144 -19.20 -14.76 -3.56
N GLY A 145 -20.17 -14.12 -2.92
CA GLY A 145 -21.61 -14.28 -3.19
C GLY A 145 -22.05 -13.68 -4.53
N GLU A 146 -21.38 -12.62 -5.00
CA GLU A 146 -21.65 -11.97 -6.30
C GLU A 146 -20.87 -12.59 -7.47
N GLY A 147 -20.10 -13.66 -7.19
CA GLY A 147 -19.30 -14.39 -8.19
C GLY A 147 -17.80 -14.15 -8.09
N TRP A 148 -17.04 -14.87 -8.91
CA TRP A 148 -15.57 -14.90 -8.82
C TRP A 148 -14.89 -13.60 -9.32
N PHE A 149 -15.51 -12.89 -10.26
CA PHE A 149 -14.89 -11.75 -10.93
C PHE A 149 -14.86 -10.48 -10.04
N PRO A 150 -15.95 -10.08 -9.35
CA PRO A 150 -15.89 -9.01 -8.34
C PRO A 150 -14.87 -9.29 -7.24
N ALA A 151 -14.88 -10.52 -6.69
CA ALA A 151 -13.91 -10.96 -5.70
C ALA A 151 -12.46 -10.80 -6.20
N PHE A 152 -12.22 -11.24 -7.44
CA PHE A 152 -10.92 -11.14 -8.09
C PHE A 152 -10.44 -9.69 -8.21
N ILE A 153 -11.27 -8.78 -8.72
CA ILE A 153 -10.92 -7.35 -8.85
C ILE A 153 -10.60 -6.77 -7.47
N THR A 154 -11.45 -7.01 -6.49
CA THR A 154 -11.27 -6.51 -5.13
C THR A 154 -9.96 -6.98 -4.50
N ILE A 155 -9.66 -8.27 -4.60
CA ILE A 155 -8.41 -8.84 -4.10
C ILE A 155 -7.21 -8.27 -4.87
N HIS A 156 -7.34 -8.13 -6.19
CA HIS A 156 -6.27 -7.60 -7.03
C HIS A 156 -5.93 -6.16 -6.67
N LEU A 157 -6.94 -5.29 -6.58
CA LEU A 157 -6.77 -3.88 -6.31
C LEU A 157 -6.24 -3.63 -4.89
N ASN A 158 -6.70 -4.42 -3.91
CA ASN A 158 -6.45 -4.13 -2.49
C ASN A 158 -5.43 -5.04 -1.79
N ALA A 159 -5.11 -6.22 -2.31
CA ALA A 159 -4.21 -7.17 -1.64
C ALA A 159 -2.97 -7.54 -2.47
N ILE A 160 -3.10 -7.65 -3.80
CA ILE A 160 -2.01 -8.18 -4.65
C ILE A 160 -0.76 -7.29 -4.59
N ASN A 161 -0.89 -5.97 -4.63
CA ASN A 161 0.26 -5.06 -4.55
C ASN A 161 1.05 -5.25 -3.24
N SER A 162 0.37 -5.43 -2.10
CA SER A 162 1.03 -5.73 -0.82
C SER A 162 1.76 -7.07 -0.84
N CYS A 163 1.15 -8.11 -1.41
CA CYS A 163 1.80 -9.40 -1.58
C CYS A 163 3.06 -9.30 -2.45
N ILE A 164 2.99 -8.57 -3.56
CA ILE A 164 4.14 -8.30 -4.43
C ILE A 164 5.26 -7.61 -3.64
N MET A 165 4.94 -6.54 -2.89
CA MET A 165 5.93 -5.81 -2.11
C MET A 165 6.52 -6.61 -0.95
N ILE A 166 5.77 -7.55 -0.36
CA ILE A 166 6.31 -8.51 0.63
C ILE A 166 7.33 -9.44 -0.04
N ILE A 167 6.97 -10.04 -1.19
CA ILE A 167 7.87 -10.93 -1.93
C ILE A 167 9.14 -10.17 -2.35
N GLU A 168 8.97 -8.96 -2.90
CA GLU A 168 10.07 -8.06 -3.26
C GLU A 168 10.99 -7.79 -2.06
N THR A 169 10.41 -7.41 -0.92
CA THR A 169 11.16 -7.12 0.31
C THR A 169 11.94 -8.34 0.80
N CYS A 170 11.34 -9.53 0.74
CA CYS A 170 11.91 -10.75 1.27
C CYS A 170 12.97 -11.39 0.35
N PHE A 171 12.78 -11.33 -0.97
CA PHE A 171 13.56 -12.15 -1.92
C PHE A 171 14.36 -11.35 -2.95
N PHE A 172 13.79 -10.29 -3.53
CA PHE A 172 14.39 -9.63 -4.70
C PHE A 172 15.15 -8.36 -4.37
N ASN A 173 14.85 -7.74 -3.22
CA ASN A 173 15.47 -6.50 -2.81
C ASN A 173 16.61 -6.74 -1.81
N SER A 174 17.71 -5.98 -1.95
CA SER A 174 18.86 -5.96 -1.03
C SER A 174 19.03 -4.61 -0.29
N ILE A 175 18.05 -3.71 -0.41
CA ILE A 175 18.04 -2.44 0.33
C ILE A 175 18.11 -2.74 1.83
N LYS A 176 19.21 -2.29 2.45
CA LYS A 176 19.45 -2.39 3.89
C LYS A 176 18.55 -1.42 4.66
N LYS A 177 18.47 -1.61 5.97
CA LYS A 177 17.78 -0.67 6.87
C LYS A 177 18.24 0.77 6.61
N PRO A 178 17.31 1.74 6.51
CA PRO A 178 17.67 3.12 6.23
C PRO A 178 18.57 3.65 7.35
N GLN A 179 19.68 4.32 6.96
CA GLN A 179 20.64 4.87 7.93
C GLN A 179 20.00 5.95 8.83
N ALA A 180 18.99 6.65 8.31
CA ALA A 180 18.19 7.61 9.04
C ALA A 180 16.73 7.13 9.11
N ILE A 181 16.43 6.33 10.13
CA ILE A 181 15.07 5.80 10.38
C ILE A 181 14.09 6.95 10.59
N GLY A 182 14.47 7.96 11.38
CA GLY A 182 13.62 9.12 11.68
C GLY A 182 13.20 9.90 10.42
N SER A 183 14.12 10.16 9.49
CA SER A 183 13.76 10.83 8.22
C SER A 183 12.85 9.97 7.35
N SER A 184 12.96 8.64 7.45
CA SER A 184 12.08 7.72 6.71
C SER A 184 10.65 7.75 7.25
N ILE A 185 10.50 7.78 8.57
CA ILE A 185 9.20 7.92 9.25
C ILE A 185 8.55 9.26 8.91
N ILE A 186 9.29 10.36 9.02
CA ILE A 186 8.76 11.69 8.68
C ILE A 186 8.42 11.72 7.18
N GLY A 187 9.27 11.13 6.33
CA GLY A 187 9.04 11.02 4.89
C GLY A 187 7.73 10.30 4.55
N THR A 188 7.44 9.17 5.19
CA THR A 188 6.18 8.43 4.95
C THR A 188 4.96 9.19 5.45
N MET A 189 5.06 9.88 6.59
CA MET A 189 3.98 10.75 7.09
C MET A 189 3.72 11.93 6.14
N VAL A 190 4.77 12.57 5.63
CA VAL A 190 4.65 13.66 4.65
C VAL A 190 4.03 13.15 3.35
N LEU A 191 4.45 11.99 2.85
CA LEU A 191 3.84 11.37 1.67
C LEU A 191 2.36 11.07 1.88
N ALA A 192 1.99 10.51 3.05
CA ALA A 192 0.58 10.26 3.38
C ALA A 192 -0.23 11.57 3.43
N GLY A 193 0.31 12.63 4.04
CA GLY A 193 -0.30 13.95 4.03
C GLY A 193 -0.44 14.54 2.61
N LEU A 194 0.57 14.38 1.76
CA LEU A 194 0.50 14.79 0.35
C LEU A 194 -0.59 14.04 -0.41
N TYR A 195 -0.78 12.75 -0.13
CA TYR A 195 -1.89 12.00 -0.71
C TYR A 195 -3.26 12.53 -0.24
N LEU A 196 -3.42 12.91 1.04
CA LEU A 196 -4.68 13.53 1.49
C LEU A 196 -4.97 14.85 0.76
N VAL A 197 -3.94 15.67 0.54
CA VAL A 197 -4.06 16.89 -0.28
C VAL A 197 -4.44 16.54 -1.71
N TRP A 198 -3.82 15.52 -2.30
CA TRP A 198 -4.14 15.02 -3.64
C TRP A 198 -5.59 14.54 -3.73
N GLY A 199 -6.07 13.75 -2.76
CA GLY A 199 -7.46 13.30 -2.67
C GLY A 199 -8.44 14.45 -2.49
N ALA A 200 -8.08 15.49 -1.74
CA ALA A 200 -8.89 16.70 -1.61
C ALA A 200 -8.97 17.50 -2.92
N MET A 201 -7.88 17.56 -3.70
CA MET A 201 -7.93 18.10 -5.06
C MET A 201 -8.85 17.26 -5.96
N GLY A 202 -8.88 15.93 -5.77
CA GLY A 202 -9.81 15.02 -6.44
C GLY A 202 -11.26 15.46 -6.31
N LYS A 203 -11.70 15.87 -5.11
CA LYS A 203 -13.05 16.44 -4.91
C LYS A 203 -13.27 17.70 -5.72
N SER A 204 -12.30 18.63 -5.77
CA SER A 204 -12.49 19.87 -6.52
C SER A 204 -12.63 19.65 -8.04
N VAL A 205 -12.05 18.56 -8.56
CA VAL A 205 -12.04 18.25 -10.00
C VAL A 205 -13.20 17.32 -10.38
N CYS A 206 -13.49 16.30 -9.56
CA CYS A 206 -14.41 15.21 -9.89
C CYS A 206 -15.68 15.21 -9.03
N GLY A 207 -15.81 16.11 -8.06
CA GLY A 207 -16.97 16.19 -7.15
C GLY A 207 -16.93 15.21 -5.97
N ASN A 208 -16.17 14.12 -6.07
CA ASN A 208 -16.16 13.02 -5.10
C ASN A 208 -14.80 12.87 -4.39
N TYR A 209 -14.83 12.48 -3.11
CA TYR A 209 -13.61 12.12 -2.37
C TYR A 209 -13.21 10.66 -2.63
N PRO A 210 -11.90 10.33 -2.59
CA PRO A 210 -11.44 8.94 -2.77
C PRO A 210 -11.78 8.03 -1.58
N PHE A 211 -12.07 8.60 -0.41
CA PHE A 211 -12.46 7.86 0.78
C PHE A 211 -13.73 8.43 1.39
N PHE A 212 -14.65 7.56 1.79
CA PHE A 212 -15.89 7.94 2.46
C PHE A 212 -15.66 8.80 3.71
N TRP A 213 -14.59 8.50 4.46
CA TRP A 213 -14.26 9.18 5.71
C TRP A 213 -13.65 10.58 5.53
N MET A 214 -13.37 10.99 4.28
CA MET A 214 -12.99 12.38 3.95
C MET A 214 -14.21 13.27 3.74
N ASP A 215 -15.39 12.69 3.60
CA ASP A 215 -16.63 13.42 3.35
C ASP A 215 -17.35 13.78 4.65
N GLU A 216 -17.52 15.08 4.89
CA GLU A 216 -18.21 15.59 6.08
C GLU A 216 -19.67 15.12 6.12
N GLU A 217 -20.33 14.99 4.98
CA GLU A 217 -21.72 14.57 4.92
C GLU A 217 -21.91 13.09 5.29
N GLN A 218 -20.91 12.24 5.01
CA GLN A 218 -20.96 10.82 5.34
C GLN A 218 -20.56 10.55 6.79
N VAL A 219 -19.59 11.30 7.32
CA VAL A 219 -19.09 11.10 8.69
C VAL A 219 -19.88 11.93 9.72
N GLY A 220 -20.58 12.97 9.28
CA GLY A 220 -21.47 13.80 10.10
C GLY A 220 -20.77 14.89 10.92
N SER A 221 -19.43 14.97 10.90
CA SER A 221 -18.69 16.03 11.60
C SER A 221 -17.30 16.28 11.00
N LYS A 222 -16.88 17.55 10.94
CA LYS A 222 -15.52 17.97 10.59
C LYS A 222 -14.46 17.41 11.54
N GLU A 223 -14.81 17.28 12.81
CA GLU A 223 -13.90 16.74 13.83
C GLU A 223 -13.58 15.28 13.51
N ALA A 224 -14.60 14.50 13.14
CA ALA A 224 -14.42 13.10 12.80
C ALA A 224 -13.60 12.92 11.51
N VAL A 225 -13.86 13.72 10.47
CA VAL A 225 -13.02 13.76 9.25
C VAL A 225 -11.56 14.05 9.60
N SER A 226 -11.30 15.00 10.49
CA SER A 226 -9.93 15.34 10.90
C SER A 226 -9.26 14.18 11.67
N VAL A 227 -10.01 13.47 12.53
CA VAL A 227 -9.51 12.28 13.23
C VAL A 227 -9.16 11.17 12.26
N TYR A 228 -9.98 10.89 11.24
CA TYR A 228 -9.66 9.91 10.20
C TYR A 228 -8.41 10.30 9.39
N CYS A 229 -8.28 11.58 9.02
CA CYS A 229 -7.08 12.08 8.33
C CYS A 229 -5.81 11.92 9.18
N VAL A 230 -5.89 12.22 10.48
CA VAL A 230 -4.78 11.99 11.42
C VAL A 230 -4.47 10.50 11.54
N GLY A 231 -5.50 9.65 11.64
CA GLY A 231 -5.37 8.20 11.65
C GLY A 231 -4.67 7.66 10.39
N PHE A 232 -5.01 8.17 9.21
CA PHE A 232 -4.35 7.82 7.95
C PHE A 232 -2.86 8.18 7.95
N ILE A 233 -2.50 9.37 8.43
CA ILE A 233 -1.09 9.79 8.52
C ILE A 233 -0.33 8.93 9.55
N LEU A 234 -0.95 8.59 10.68
CA LEU A 234 -0.36 7.74 11.71
C LEU A 234 -0.30 6.25 11.32
N LEU A 235 -1.10 5.82 10.36
CA LEU A 235 -1.01 4.48 9.79
C LEU A 235 0.30 4.28 9.00
N ALA A 236 0.82 5.33 8.36
CA ALA A 236 2.07 5.28 7.60
C ALA A 236 3.29 4.80 8.43
N PRO A 237 3.59 5.35 9.62
CA PRO A 237 4.68 4.83 10.45
C PRO A 237 4.44 3.42 11.00
N MET A 238 3.17 3.02 11.24
CA MET A 238 2.85 1.65 11.63
C MET A 238 3.19 0.67 10.51
N MET A 239 2.78 0.98 9.27
CA MET A 239 3.08 0.16 8.10
C MET A 239 4.58 0.20 7.72
N PHE A 240 5.27 1.31 7.98
CA PHE A 240 6.72 1.37 7.88
C PHE A 240 7.40 0.41 8.86
N THR A 241 6.91 0.32 10.09
CA THR A 241 7.45 -0.63 11.08
C THR A 241 7.23 -2.07 10.63
N LEU A 242 6.04 -2.38 10.07
CA LEU A 242 5.76 -3.68 9.49
C LEU A 242 6.73 -4.02 8.35
N MET A 243 6.99 -3.08 7.44
CA MET A 243 8.00 -3.22 6.38
C MET A 243 9.39 -3.52 6.96
N GLN A 244 9.83 -2.81 8.01
CA GLN A 244 11.11 -3.09 8.68
C GLN A 244 11.14 -4.48 9.32
N GLY A 245 9.99 -4.99 9.77
CA GLY A 245 9.82 -6.37 10.24
C GLY A 245 10.20 -7.39 9.16
N PHE A 246 9.67 -7.23 7.94
CA PHE A 246 10.01 -8.09 6.80
C PHE A 246 11.50 -7.99 6.41
N VAL A 247 12.05 -6.77 6.40
CA VAL A 247 13.50 -6.56 6.19
C VAL A 247 14.32 -7.31 7.24
N GLY A 248 13.91 -7.26 8.51
CA GLY A 248 14.56 -7.97 9.61
C GLY A 248 14.50 -9.50 9.46
N ILE A 249 13.36 -10.04 9.02
CA ILE A 249 13.19 -11.47 8.73
C ILE A 249 14.17 -11.90 7.64
N ARG A 250 14.23 -11.16 6.52
CA ARG A 250 15.18 -11.44 5.43
C ARG A 250 16.62 -11.43 5.92
N GLU A 251 17.04 -10.38 6.63
CA GLU A 251 18.42 -10.26 7.16
C GLU A 251 18.78 -11.41 8.14
N SER A 252 17.80 -11.92 8.88
CA SER A 252 18.00 -13.08 9.76
C SER A 252 18.23 -14.36 8.96
N LEU A 253 17.45 -14.56 7.89
CA LEU A 253 17.57 -15.73 7.01
C LEU A 253 18.91 -15.77 6.28
N THR A 254 19.40 -14.62 5.80
CA THR A 254 20.69 -14.56 5.08
C THR A 254 21.88 -14.78 6.01
N LYS A 255 21.91 -14.15 7.19
CA LYS A 255 23.00 -14.34 8.18
C LYS A 255 23.12 -15.79 8.67
N ARG A 256 21.98 -16.47 8.84
CA ARG A 256 21.97 -17.89 9.24
C ARG A 256 22.55 -18.79 8.17
N SER A 257 22.35 -18.45 6.89
CA SER A 257 22.93 -19.17 5.76
C SER A 257 24.46 -19.05 5.74
N ASP A 258 24.99 -17.84 5.91
CA ASP A 258 26.43 -17.59 5.92
C ASP A 258 27.14 -18.34 7.06
N SER A 259 26.51 -18.36 8.24
CA SER A 259 27.04 -19.06 9.42
C SER A 259 27.05 -20.58 9.25
N ARG A 260 26.09 -21.14 8.51
CA ARG A 260 26.03 -22.58 8.22
C ARG A 260 27.07 -22.99 7.18
N GLY A 261 27.22 -22.20 6.12
CA GLY A 261 28.22 -22.45 5.09
C GLY A 261 29.66 -22.36 5.62
N ALA A 262 29.93 -21.42 6.53
CA ALA A 262 31.24 -21.28 7.16
C ALA A 262 31.63 -22.50 8.03
N ASN A 263 30.67 -23.11 8.72
CA ASN A 263 30.92 -24.33 9.50
C ASN A 263 31.18 -25.55 8.61
N GLU A 264 30.44 -25.70 7.50
CA GLU A 264 30.66 -26.82 6.55
C GLU A 264 32.05 -26.74 5.89
N THR A 265 32.59 -25.54 5.67
CA THR A 265 33.95 -25.36 5.12
C THR A 265 35.09 -25.62 6.12
N LEU A 266 34.82 -25.60 7.43
CA LEU A 266 35.81 -25.90 8.46
C LEU A 266 35.90 -27.40 8.77
N ASP A 267 34.86 -28.15 8.42
CA ASP A 267 34.76 -29.61 8.60
C ASP A 267 35.21 -30.41 7.36
N SER A 268 35.72 -29.73 6.32
CA SER A 268 36.26 -30.30 5.07
C SER A 268 37.79 -30.26 5.03
#